data_AF-A0AAV4QR16-F1
#
_entry.id   AF-A0AAV4QR16-F1
#
_cell.length_a   1.000
_cell.length_b   1.000
_cell.length_c   1.000
_cell.angle_alpha   90.00
_cell.angle_beta   90.00
_cell.angle_gamma   90.00
#
_symmetry.space_group_name_H-M   'P 1'
#
loop_
_entity.id
_entity.type
_entity.pdbx_description
1 polymer ?
#
loop_
_entity_poly.entity_id
_entity_poly.type
_entity_poly.pdbx_seq_one_letter_code
_entity_poly.pdbx_strand_id
1 'polypeptide(L)'
;MVSASYNFYSPFFGIELRTTVCVVITTCDESSDCENAGICQWEGEDKFCDCKNGTRGGKCEHIDDCEEGIFKECHGDRGTCYYDAKYQKAKCVCSKGKSLDQNVNFCKVIRRLEKGRIEHISENEVNPNKIN
;
A
#
# COMPACT_ATOMS: atom_id res chain seq x y z
N MET A 1 -8.65 -8.25 23.30
CA MET A 1 -8.28 -9.48 22.56
C MET A 1 -9.57 -10.21 22.26
N VAL A 2 -9.86 -10.46 20.99
CA VAL A 2 -11.11 -11.12 20.59
C VAL A 2 -10.75 -12.39 19.83
N SER A 3 -11.55 -13.43 20.06
CA SER A 3 -11.29 -14.75 19.48
C SER A 3 -12.02 -14.86 18.15
N ALA A 4 -11.29 -14.85 17.04
CA ALA A 4 -11.87 -15.13 15.73
C ALA A 4 -11.75 -16.63 15.45
N SER A 5 -12.88 -17.26 15.09
CA SER A 5 -12.92 -18.67 14.70
C SER A 5 -13.03 -18.76 13.18
N TYR A 6 -12.05 -19.38 12.54
CA TYR A 6 -12.07 -19.62 11.10
C TYR A 6 -12.28 -21.10 10.83
N ASN A 7 -13.21 -21.43 9.94
CA ASN A 7 -13.40 -22.78 9.46
C ASN A 7 -12.53 -22.95 8.21
N PHE A 8 -11.48 -23.76 8.31
CA PHE A 8 -10.63 -24.09 7.17
C PHE A 8 -10.97 -25.50 6.69
N TYR A 9 -11.50 -25.61 5.47
CA TYR A 9 -11.79 -26.90 4.85
C TYR A 9 -10.56 -27.39 4.09
N SER A 10 -9.93 -28.47 4.57
CA SER A 10 -8.80 -29.10 3.88
C SER A 10 -9.30 -30.22 2.95
N PRO A 11 -9.22 -30.04 1.61
CA PRO A 11 -9.75 -31.02 0.65
C PRO A 11 -8.95 -32.34 0.63
N PHE A 12 -7.75 -32.38 1.21
CA PHE A 12 -6.88 -33.56 1.22
C PHE A 12 -7.24 -34.61 2.28
N PHE A 13 -7.77 -34.17 3.43
CA PHE A 13 -8.05 -35.06 4.56
C PHE A 13 -9.53 -35.10 4.95
N GLY A 14 -10.39 -34.26 4.34
CA GLY A 14 -11.83 -34.26 4.61
C GLY A 14 -12.18 -33.87 6.06
N ILE A 15 -11.33 -33.08 6.72
CA ILE A 15 -11.50 -32.67 8.12
C ILE A 15 -11.82 -31.17 8.18
N GLU A 16 -12.77 -30.82 9.03
CA GLU A 16 -13.07 -29.43 9.39
C GLU A 16 -12.24 -29.04 10.61
N LEU A 17 -11.17 -28.28 10.40
CA LEU A 17 -10.34 -27.77 11.49
C LEU A 17 -10.89 -26.43 11.96
N ARG A 18 -11.29 -26.39 13.23
CA ARG A 18 -11.75 -25.18 13.90
C ARG A 18 -10.55 -24.51 14.57
N THR A 19 -9.96 -23.53 13.91
CA THR A 19 -8.82 -22.79 14.46
C THR A 19 -9.34 -21.55 15.17
N THR A 20 -9.05 -21.43 16.46
CA THR A 20 -9.27 -20.20 17.22
C THR A 20 -7.99 -19.38 17.21
N VAL A 21 -8.05 -18.21 16.59
CA VAL A 21 -6.94 -17.25 16.57
C VAL A 21 -7.30 -16.10 17.50
N CYS A 22 -6.41 -15.80 18.44
CA CYS A 22 -6.51 -14.58 19.23
C CYS A 22 -6.08 -13.42 18.35
N VAL A 23 -7.04 -12.60 17.92
CA VAL A 23 -6.75 -11.39 17.16
C VAL A 23 -6.61 -10.25 18.16
N VAL A 24 -5.46 -9.59 18.12
CA VAL A 24 -5.30 -8.29 18.79
C VAL A 24 -6.09 -7.31 17.95
N ILE A 25 -7.34 -7.08 18.33
CA ILE A 25 -8.12 -6.00 17.74
C ILE A 25 -7.71 -4.72 18.46
N THR A 26 -7.07 -3.81 17.72
CA THR A 26 -6.76 -2.47 18.21
C THR A 26 -8.03 -1.65 18.18
N THR A 27 -8.53 -1.31 19.35
CA THR A 27 -9.57 -0.29 19.47
C THR A 27 -8.97 1.09 19.20
N CYS A 28 -9.82 2.03 18.82
CA CYS A 28 -9.45 3.44 18.71
C CYS A 28 -10.29 4.25 19.71
N ASP A 29 -9.72 5.30 20.28
CA ASP A 29 -10.48 6.23 21.11
C ASP A 29 -10.91 7.46 20.30
N GLU A 30 -10.00 7.93 19.44
CA GLU A 30 -10.18 9.05 18.53
C GLU A 30 -9.86 8.67 17.08
N SER A 31 -10.44 9.38 16.10
CA SER A 31 -10.11 9.17 14.68
C SER A 31 -8.65 9.50 14.33
N SER A 32 -7.94 10.21 15.21
CA SER A 32 -6.50 10.46 15.11
C SER A 32 -5.66 9.20 15.35
N ASP A 33 -6.22 8.18 16.02
CA ASP A 33 -5.57 6.88 16.20
C ASP A 33 -5.55 6.05 14.92
N CYS A 34 -6.38 6.42 13.94
CA CYS A 34 -6.52 5.75 12.66
C CYS A 34 -5.69 6.48 11.59
N GLU A 35 -4.76 5.75 10.98
CA GLU A 35 -3.92 6.25 9.89
C GLU A 35 -4.72 6.38 8.58
N ASN A 36 -4.13 7.07 7.60
CA ASN A 36 -4.67 7.15 6.23
C ASN A 36 -6.14 7.62 6.14
N ALA A 37 -6.53 8.54 7.02
CA ALA A 37 -7.90 9.07 7.15
C ALA A 37 -8.97 8.01 7.47
N GLY A 38 -8.59 6.97 8.22
CA GLY A 38 -9.55 6.11 8.89
C GLY A 38 -10.40 6.90 9.89
N ILE A 39 -11.63 6.43 10.13
CA ILE A 39 -12.55 7.06 11.08
C ILE A 39 -12.77 6.12 12.24
N CYS A 40 -12.57 6.59 13.47
CA CYS A 40 -12.88 5.80 14.63
C CYS A 40 -14.40 5.77 14.84
N GLN A 41 -15.02 4.61 14.64
CA GLN A 41 -16.47 4.43 14.77
C GLN A 41 -16.81 3.29 15.72
N TRP A 42 -17.97 3.40 16.37
CA TRP A 42 -18.48 2.36 17.24
C TRP A 42 -18.96 1.16 16.42
N GLU A 43 -18.48 -0.02 16.78
CA GLU A 43 -18.96 -1.30 16.26
C GLU A 43 -19.40 -2.15 17.45
N GLY A 44 -20.68 -2.04 17.81
CA GLY A 44 -21.23 -2.66 19.02
C GLY A 44 -20.81 -1.92 20.28
N GLU A 45 -20.11 -2.61 21.19
CA GLU A 45 -19.66 -2.06 22.47
C GLU A 45 -18.25 -1.45 22.42
N ASP A 46 -17.52 -1.69 21.34
CA ASP A 46 -16.14 -1.23 21.15
C ASP A 46 -16.05 -0.25 19.98
N LYS A 47 -14.95 0.50 19.91
CA LYS A 47 -14.65 1.42 18.81
C LYS A 47 -13.52 0.86 17.94
N PHE A 48 -13.70 0.90 16.62
CA PHE A 48 -12.71 0.44 15.65
C PHE A 48 -12.50 1.46 14.53
N CYS A 49 -11.32 1.39 13.92
CA CYS A 49 -10.98 2.20 12.77
C CYS A 49 -11.69 1.67 11.52
N ASP A 50 -12.62 2.47 10.99
CA ASP A 50 -13.18 2.29 9.65
C ASP A 50 -12.17 2.73 8.60
N CYS A 51 -11.48 1.74 8.03
CA CYS A 51 -10.50 1.95 6.98
C CYS A 51 -11.17 2.30 5.65
N LYS A 52 -10.55 3.22 4.92
CA LYS A 52 -11.02 3.60 3.59
C LYS A 52 -10.58 2.57 2.56
N ASN A 53 -11.22 2.62 1.40
CA ASN A 53 -10.98 1.62 0.36
C ASN A 53 -9.49 1.61 -0.05
N GLY A 54 -8.88 0.44 -0.08
CA GLY A 54 -7.45 0.27 -0.36
C GLY A 54 -6.53 0.51 0.85
N THR A 55 -7.07 0.66 2.06
CA THR A 55 -6.29 0.56 3.30
C THR A 55 -6.82 -0.54 4.20
N ARG A 56 -5.91 -1.17 4.93
CA ARG A 56 -6.20 -2.30 5.83
C ARG A 56 -5.35 -2.23 7.09
N GLY A 57 -5.61 -3.13 8.01
CA GLY A 57 -4.94 -3.19 9.31
C GLY A 57 -5.85 -2.77 10.46
N GLY A 58 -5.34 -2.88 11.67
CA GLY A 58 -6.11 -2.54 12.87
C GLY A 58 -6.27 -1.03 13.08
N LYS A 59 -5.40 -0.23 12.45
CA LYS A 59 -5.40 1.23 12.45
C LYS A 59 -5.32 1.81 11.04
N CYS A 60 -5.62 1.01 10.01
CA CYS A 60 -5.52 1.42 8.61
C CYS A 60 -4.10 1.81 8.19
N GLU A 61 -3.08 1.21 8.82
CA GLU A 61 -1.66 1.49 8.63
C GLU A 61 -1.13 0.96 7.30
N HIS A 62 -1.77 -0.08 6.75
CA HIS A 62 -1.37 -0.71 5.51
C HIS A 62 -2.15 -0.13 4.34
N ILE A 63 -1.45 0.18 3.26
CA ILE A 63 -2.06 0.63 2.00
C ILE A 63 -1.89 -0.49 0.99
N ASP A 64 -3.00 -1.12 0.60
CA ASP A 64 -3.01 -2.32 -0.26
C ASP A 64 -2.24 -2.08 -1.54
N ASP A 65 -2.49 -0.93 -2.19
CA ASP A 65 -1.83 -0.57 -3.43
C ASP A 65 -0.32 -0.37 -3.29
N CYS A 66 0.18 0.02 -2.13
CA CYS A 66 1.60 0.23 -1.86
C CYS A 66 2.32 -1.05 -1.42
N GLU A 67 1.61 -2.05 -0.91
CA GLU A 67 2.23 -3.30 -0.43
C GLU A 67 2.04 -4.45 -1.41
N GLU A 68 0.81 -4.63 -1.90
CA GLU A 68 0.42 -5.78 -2.73
C GLU A 68 -0.14 -5.37 -4.10
N GLY A 69 -0.51 -4.11 -4.29
CA GLY A 69 -1.11 -3.62 -5.53
C GLY A 69 -0.15 -2.96 -6.50
N ILE A 70 -0.67 -1.96 -7.23
CA ILE A 70 0.02 -1.41 -8.42
C ILE A 70 1.26 -0.59 -8.09
N PHE A 71 1.33 -0.03 -6.88
CA PHE A 71 2.43 0.82 -6.40
C PHE A 71 3.41 0.07 -5.50
N LYS A 72 3.37 -1.27 -5.46
CA LYS A 72 4.27 -2.09 -4.63
C LYS A 72 5.77 -1.83 -4.86
N GLU A 73 6.13 -1.43 -6.09
CA GLU A 73 7.52 -1.10 -6.46
C GLU A 73 7.84 0.39 -6.25
N CYS A 74 6.88 1.21 -5.80
CA CYS A 74 7.08 2.64 -5.52
C CYS A 74 7.66 2.85 -4.11
N HIS A 75 8.93 2.47 -3.95
CA HIS A 75 9.68 2.72 -2.73
C HIS A 75 11.13 3.12 -3.01
N GLY A 76 11.73 3.87 -2.10
CA GLY A 76 13.14 4.31 -2.20
C GLY A 76 13.41 5.16 -3.44
N ASP A 77 14.31 4.70 -4.30
CA ASP A 77 14.66 5.39 -5.55
C ASP A 77 13.50 5.47 -6.55
N ARG A 78 12.53 4.57 -6.44
CA ARG A 78 11.38 4.50 -7.34
C ARG A 78 10.21 5.37 -6.88
N GLY A 79 10.39 6.15 -5.81
CA GLY A 79 9.41 7.10 -5.30
C GLY A 79 8.95 6.75 -3.88
N THR A 80 8.01 7.53 -3.39
CA THR A 80 7.37 7.30 -2.09
C THR A 80 5.88 7.09 -2.32
N CYS A 81 5.37 5.94 -1.90
CA CYS A 81 3.93 5.67 -1.93
C CYS A 81 3.21 6.42 -0.81
N TYR A 82 2.09 7.05 -1.14
CA TYR A 82 1.28 7.86 -0.24
C TYR A 82 -0.19 7.60 -0.51
N TYR A 83 -1.04 7.64 0.52
CA TYR A 83 -2.48 7.48 0.37
C TYR A 83 -3.20 8.83 0.29
N ASP A 84 -3.92 9.07 -0.81
CA ASP A 84 -4.74 10.27 -0.97
C ASP A 84 -6.15 10.01 -0.45
N ALA A 85 -6.41 10.49 0.77
CA ALA A 85 -7.71 10.36 1.44
C ALA A 85 -8.88 11.00 0.68
N LYS A 86 -8.62 12.03 -0.14
CA LYS A 86 -9.69 12.72 -0.88
C LYS A 86 -10.25 11.86 -2.01
N TYR A 87 -9.37 11.10 -2.65
CA TYR A 87 -9.73 10.22 -3.77
C TYR A 87 -9.80 8.74 -3.38
N GLN A 88 -9.44 8.42 -2.13
CA GLN A 88 -9.33 7.07 -1.59
C GLN A 88 -8.47 6.15 -2.45
N LYS A 89 -7.27 6.65 -2.81
CA LYS A 89 -6.36 5.97 -3.73
C LYS A 89 -4.91 6.18 -3.30
N ALA A 90 -4.10 5.15 -3.50
CA ALA A 90 -2.66 5.31 -3.39
C ALA A 90 -2.10 6.12 -4.56
N LYS A 91 -1.00 6.82 -4.30
CA LYS A 91 -0.26 7.63 -5.25
C LYS A 91 1.23 7.50 -5.00
N CYS A 92 1.96 7.26 -6.07
CA CYS A 92 3.42 7.31 -6.05
C CYS A 92 3.91 8.74 -6.29
N VAL A 93 4.65 9.28 -5.31
CA VAL A 93 5.24 10.62 -5.36
C VAL A 93 6.72 10.51 -5.75
N CYS A 94 7.10 11.24 -6.80
CA CYS A 94 8.45 11.21 -7.35
C CYS A 94 9.34 12.32 -6.80
N SER A 95 10.61 11.98 -6.57
CA SER A 95 11.66 12.97 -6.29
C SER A 95 11.98 13.84 -7.51
N LYS A 96 12.63 14.98 -7.28
CA LYS A 96 13.03 15.92 -8.35
C LYS A 96 13.83 15.22 -9.46
N GLY A 97 13.43 15.42 -10.71
CA GLY A 97 14.09 14.82 -11.88
C GLY A 97 13.55 13.45 -12.30
N LYS A 98 12.58 12.90 -11.56
CA LYS A 98 11.87 11.67 -11.90
C LYS A 98 10.40 11.98 -12.22
N SER A 99 9.79 11.20 -13.11
CA SER A 99 8.36 11.21 -13.42
C SER A 99 7.77 9.84 -13.19
N LEU A 100 6.51 9.81 -12.77
CA LEU A 100 5.72 8.60 -12.66
C LEU A 100 5.50 8.01 -14.05
N ASP A 101 5.94 6.78 -14.26
CA ASP A 101 5.64 6.03 -15.49
C ASP A 101 4.35 5.23 -15.28
N GLN A 102 3.32 5.51 -16.08
CA GLN A 102 2.00 4.89 -15.97
C GLN A 102 1.98 3.40 -16.34
N ASN A 103 3.01 2.90 -17.03
CA ASN A 103 3.08 1.49 -17.41
C ASN A 103 3.56 0.61 -16.25
N VAL A 104 4.46 1.16 -15.42
CA VAL A 104 5.05 0.43 -14.29
C VAL A 104 4.61 0.95 -12.93
N ASN A 105 3.90 2.08 -12.90
CA ASN A 105 3.39 2.74 -11.69
C ASN A 105 4.47 3.07 -10.66
N PHE A 106 5.69 3.39 -11.11
CA PHE A 106 6.73 3.93 -10.25
C PHE A 106 7.56 4.99 -10.97
N CYS A 107 8.34 5.75 -10.21
CA CYS A 107 9.08 6.90 -10.70
C CYS A 107 10.34 6.50 -11.45
N LYS A 108 10.50 7.01 -12.67
CA LYS A 108 11.69 6.84 -13.50
C LYS A 108 12.32 8.18 -13.82
N VAL A 109 13.63 8.19 -14.04
CA VAL A 109 14.38 9.40 -14.40
C VAL A 109 13.89 9.94 -15.74
N ILE A 110 13.62 11.24 -15.78
CA ILE A 110 13.37 11.96 -17.03
C ILE A 110 14.70 12.50 -17.52
N ARG A 111 15.16 12.10 -18.70
CA ARG A 111 16.17 12.91 -19.39
C ARG A 111 15.46 14.00 -20.18
N ARG A 112 15.76 15.27 -19.86
CA ARG A 112 15.50 16.38 -20.76
C ARG A 112 16.48 16.25 -21.92
N LEU A 113 16.06 15.60 -23.01
CA LEU A 113 16.70 15.88 -24.29
C LEU A 113 16.40 17.34 -24.63
N GLU A 114 17.40 18.10 -25.09
CA GLU A 114 17.34 19.57 -25.35
C GLU A 114 16.28 20.02 -26.39
N LYS A 115 15.31 19.16 -26.75
CA LYS A 115 14.24 19.39 -27.71
C LYS A 115 12.82 19.14 -27.17
N GLY A 116 12.60 19.26 -25.86
CA GLY A 116 11.23 19.36 -25.31
C GLY A 116 10.36 18.10 -25.45
N ARG A 117 10.97 16.91 -25.54
CA ARG A 117 10.27 15.62 -25.46
C ARG A 117 10.74 14.88 -24.21
N ILE A 118 9.79 14.44 -23.39
CA ILE A 118 10.01 13.62 -22.18
C ILE A 118 9.93 12.16 -22.63
N GLU A 119 11.02 11.41 -22.47
CA GLU A 119 11.03 9.95 -22.64
C GLU A 119 11.39 9.29 -21.29
N HIS A 120 10.65 8.25 -20.92
CA HIS A 120 10.90 7.48 -19.70
C HIS A 120 12.01 6.47 -19.97
N ILE A 121 13.10 6.51 -19.20
CA ILE A 121 14.19 5.54 -19.33
C ILE A 121 13.84 4.31 -18.50
N SER A 122 13.75 3.14 -19.13
CA SER A 122 13.68 1.86 -18.40
C SER A 122 15.03 1.59 -17.71
N GLU A 123 15.03 1.10 -16.46
CA GLU A 123 16.22 0.86 -15.66
C GLU A 123 17.24 -0.14 -16.28
N ASN A 124 16.93 -0.72 -17.45
CA ASN A 124 17.81 -1.62 -18.19
C ASN A 124 18.92 -0.91 -19.00
N GLU A 125 18.97 0.43 -19.05
CA GLU A 125 20.02 1.17 -19.78
C GLU A 125 21.05 1.87 -18.88
N VAL A 126 21.01 1.69 -17.56
CA VAL A 126 22.13 2.08 -16.70
C VAL A 126 23.15 0.94 -16.74
N ASN A 127 23.96 0.90 -17.80
CA ASN A 127 25.21 0.13 -17.76
C ASN A 127 26.20 0.92 -16.88
N PRO A 128 26.57 0.44 -15.69
CA PRO A 128 27.54 1.13 -14.83
C PRO A 128 28.99 1.15 -15.37
N ASN A 129 29.24 0.64 -16.59
CA ASN A 129 30.57 0.60 -17.20
C ASN A 129 30.65 1.34 -18.54
N LYS A 130 30.55 2.67 -18.52
CA LYS A 130 31.15 3.48 -19.58
C LYS A 130 31.63 4.84 -19.06
N ILE A 131 32.70 4.79 -18.26
CA ILE A 131 33.67 5.88 -18.16
C ILE A 131 34.88 5.38 -18.95
N ASN A 132 35.01 5.85 -20.20
CA ASN A 132 36.27 5.89 -20.93
C ASN A 132 36.52 7.36 -21.24
#